data_AF-A0A2M8WIZ2-F1
#
_entry.id   AF-A0A2M8WIZ2-F1
#
_cell.length_a   1.000
_cell.length_b   1.000
_cell.length_c   1.000
_cell.angle_alpha   90.00
_cell.angle_beta   90.00
_cell.angle_gamma   90.00
#
_symmetry.space_group_name_H-M   'P 1'
#
loop_
_entity.id
_entity.type
_entity.pdbx_description
1 polymer ?
#
loop_
_entity_poly.entity_id
_entity_poly.type
_entity_poly.pdbx_seq_one_letter_code
_entity_poly.pdbx_strand_id
1 'polypeptide(L)'
;MMPATRRPCVRRSLSRPALALGVTFVLATALAACSGSAPPADPWAADFAAARTDPATTVEQRAVLADDRVTTDEFDRLKAEFVRCVDAAGYRVEYVDDEQFTLSGFTDDADGAKAEDAMTQCRARTLGPAETLYTSVRQNPGRVDAQALDDLIAGCMVRSGLVADLDGSQFRARFEHPTWDPDDPRYTTCLRTPGGAPTP
;
A
#
# COMPACT_ATOMS: atom_id res chain seq x y z
N MET A 1 12.28 5.43 -54.15
CA MET A 1 13.69 5.06 -54.43
C MET A 1 14.07 3.93 -53.48
N MET A 2 14.48 2.80 -54.07
CA MET A 2 15.11 1.59 -53.50
C MET A 2 14.32 0.67 -52.55
N PRO A 3 14.54 -0.67 -52.64
CA PRO A 3 13.45 -1.65 -52.63
C PRO A 3 13.54 -2.71 -51.52
N ALA A 4 12.39 -3.35 -51.28
CA ALA A 4 12.20 -4.48 -50.38
C ALA A 4 12.94 -5.75 -50.85
N THR A 5 13.75 -6.35 -49.97
CA THR A 5 14.38 -7.66 -50.19
C THR A 5 13.49 -8.79 -49.68
N ARG A 6 12.85 -9.47 -50.64
CA ARG A 6 12.15 -10.75 -50.46
C ARG A 6 13.18 -11.88 -50.33
N ARG A 7 13.03 -12.75 -49.32
CA ARG A 7 13.79 -14.00 -49.23
C ARG A 7 13.06 -15.13 -49.97
N PRO A 8 13.77 -15.99 -50.73
CA PRO A 8 13.16 -17.00 -51.59
C PRO A 8 12.66 -18.23 -50.81
N CYS A 9 11.49 -18.71 -51.23
CA CYS A 9 10.94 -20.03 -50.90
C CYS A 9 11.81 -21.13 -51.52
N VAL A 10 12.39 -21.99 -50.68
CA VAL A 10 13.02 -23.23 -51.15
C VAL A 10 11.93 -24.32 -51.21
N ARG A 11 11.49 -24.61 -52.44
CA ARG A 11 10.77 -25.84 -52.80
C ARG A 11 11.73 -27.01 -52.64
N ARG A 12 11.43 -27.97 -51.76
CA ARG A 12 12.02 -29.32 -51.84
C ARG A 12 10.95 -30.33 -52.21
N SER A 13 11.29 -31.11 -53.23
CA SER A 13 10.46 -32.07 -53.93
C SER A 13 10.14 -33.29 -53.08
N LEU A 14 8.93 -33.80 -53.31
CA LEU A 14 8.39 -35.05 -52.81
C LEU A 14 9.19 -36.25 -53.33
N SER A 15 9.47 -37.20 -52.43
CA SER A 15 9.77 -38.59 -52.80
C SER A 15 9.01 -39.49 -51.84
N ARG A 16 7.99 -40.17 -52.37
CA ARG A 16 7.21 -41.22 -51.70
C ARG A 16 7.96 -42.55 -51.79
N PRO A 17 7.96 -43.36 -50.73
CA PRO A 17 7.75 -44.79 -50.94
C PRO A 17 6.76 -45.43 -49.94
N ALA A 18 5.91 -46.28 -50.52
CA ALA A 18 5.36 -47.58 -50.08
C ALA A 18 4.97 -47.85 -48.60
N LEU A 19 3.66 -48.12 -48.44
CA LEU A 19 3.01 -49.15 -47.62
C LEU A 19 3.89 -50.10 -46.76
N ALA A 20 3.65 -50.14 -45.44
CA ALA A 20 3.40 -51.37 -44.66
C ALA A 20 3.12 -51.08 -43.17
N LEU A 21 2.11 -51.79 -42.64
CA LEU A 21 1.88 -52.21 -41.24
C LEU A 21 1.90 -51.18 -40.09
N GLY A 22 0.68 -50.83 -39.65
CA GLY A 22 0.20 -50.85 -38.27
C GLY A 22 1.14 -50.48 -37.11
N VAL A 23 0.94 -49.29 -36.55
CA VAL A 23 1.04 -49.00 -35.11
C VAL A 23 0.04 -47.89 -34.78
N THR A 24 -0.88 -48.17 -33.87
CA THR A 24 -1.81 -47.20 -33.28
C THR A 24 -1.01 -46.19 -32.45
N PHE A 25 -0.77 -44.99 -32.97
CA PHE A 25 -0.14 -43.91 -32.21
C PHE A 25 -1.22 -42.92 -31.76
N VAL A 26 -1.62 -43.07 -30.49
CA VAL A 26 -2.42 -42.10 -29.74
C VAL A 26 -1.60 -40.81 -29.67
N LEU A 27 -1.97 -39.82 -30.47
CA LEU A 27 -1.34 -38.49 -30.41
C LEU A 27 -1.89 -37.76 -29.19
N ALA A 28 -1.28 -38.04 -28.04
CA ALA A 28 -1.47 -37.28 -26.82
C ALA A 28 -1.02 -35.84 -27.06
N THR A 29 -1.99 -34.94 -27.26
CA THR A 29 -1.79 -33.50 -27.17
C THR A 29 -1.35 -33.17 -25.75
N ALA A 30 -0.04 -33.07 -25.56
CA ALA A 30 0.57 -32.49 -24.38
C ALA A 30 0.21 -30.99 -24.36
N LEU A 31 -0.94 -30.68 -23.76
CA LEU A 31 -1.21 -29.36 -23.20
C LEU A 31 -0.17 -29.18 -22.10
N ALA A 32 0.96 -28.56 -22.44
CA ALA A 32 1.85 -27.95 -21.48
C ALA A 32 1.06 -26.84 -20.78
N ALA A 33 0.31 -27.24 -19.76
CA ALA A 33 -0.25 -26.32 -18.78
C ALA A 33 0.95 -25.65 -18.13
N CYS A 34 1.25 -24.43 -18.57
CA CYS A 34 1.99 -23.48 -17.77
C CYS A 34 1.16 -23.26 -16.50
N SER A 35 1.37 -24.13 -15.50
CA SER A 35 1.05 -23.85 -14.10
C SER A 35 2.05 -22.81 -13.60
N GLY A 36 2.08 -21.66 -14.26
CA GLY A 36 2.57 -20.44 -13.65
C GLY A 36 1.49 -20.08 -12.64
N SER A 37 1.68 -20.50 -11.39
CA SER A 37 0.96 -19.89 -10.28
C SER A 37 1.12 -18.39 -10.47
N ALA A 38 0.00 -17.70 -10.75
CA ALA A 38 -0.01 -16.25 -10.75
C ALA A 38 0.66 -15.80 -9.45
N PRO A 39 1.51 -14.76 -9.46
CA PRO A 39 2.02 -14.19 -8.23
C PRO A 39 0.87 -14.01 -7.25
N PRO A 40 1.04 -14.30 -5.95
CA PRO A 40 0.01 -14.03 -4.98
C PRO A 40 -0.45 -12.58 -5.17
N ALA A 41 -1.76 -12.39 -5.34
CA ALA A 41 -2.32 -11.07 -5.53
C ALA A 41 -1.93 -10.19 -4.35
N ASP A 42 -1.59 -8.93 -4.62
CA ASP A 42 -1.31 -7.96 -3.57
C ASP A 42 -2.53 -7.89 -2.60
N PRO A 43 -2.34 -8.13 -1.29
CA PRO A 43 -3.43 -8.13 -0.31
C PRO A 43 -4.25 -6.83 -0.28
N TRP A 44 -3.70 -5.71 -0.74
CA TRP A 44 -4.30 -4.37 -0.72
C TRP A 44 -4.85 -3.92 -2.08
N ALA A 45 -4.65 -4.69 -3.16
CA ALA A 45 -5.05 -4.28 -4.52
C ALA A 45 -6.53 -3.87 -4.63
N ALA A 46 -7.42 -4.54 -3.90
CA ALA A 46 -8.85 -4.22 -3.89
C ALA A 46 -9.14 -2.83 -3.28
N ASP A 47 -8.42 -2.44 -2.22
CA ASP A 47 -8.63 -1.16 -1.55
C ASP A 47 -8.06 -0.01 -2.39
N PHE A 48 -6.90 -0.21 -3.03
CA PHE A 48 -6.36 0.73 -3.99
C PHE A 48 -7.28 0.91 -5.20
N ALA A 49 -7.83 -0.18 -5.74
CA ALA A 49 -8.81 -0.11 -6.82
C ALA A 49 -10.07 0.66 -6.39
N ALA A 50 -10.60 0.38 -5.19
CA ALA A 50 -11.75 1.09 -4.64
C ALA A 50 -11.47 2.59 -4.51
N ALA A 51 -10.33 2.96 -3.90
CA ALA A 51 -9.91 4.34 -3.71
C ALA A 51 -9.74 5.10 -5.04
N ARG A 52 -9.24 4.45 -6.09
CA ARG A 52 -9.15 5.07 -7.44
C ARG A 52 -10.50 5.30 -8.09
N THR A 53 -11.51 4.49 -7.78
CA THR A 53 -12.84 4.59 -8.38
C THR A 53 -13.81 5.44 -7.58
N ASP A 54 -13.47 5.81 -6.36
CA ASP A 54 -14.30 6.67 -5.53
C ASP A 54 -14.45 8.07 -6.18
N PRO A 55 -15.70 8.54 -6.40
CA PRO A 55 -15.96 9.88 -6.95
C PRO A 55 -15.39 11.04 -6.14
N ALA A 56 -15.15 10.86 -4.84
CA ALA A 56 -14.55 11.87 -3.97
C ALA A 56 -13.02 11.97 -4.17
N THR A 57 -12.37 10.98 -4.80
CA THR A 57 -10.93 10.97 -5.01
C THR A 57 -10.52 11.95 -6.12
N THR A 58 -9.64 12.89 -5.77
CA THR A 58 -9.15 13.92 -6.68
C THR A 58 -8.27 13.34 -7.80
N VAL A 59 -7.95 14.15 -8.82
CA VAL A 59 -7.08 13.71 -9.92
C VAL A 59 -5.66 13.43 -9.42
N GLU A 60 -5.18 14.29 -8.51
CA GLU A 60 -3.87 14.20 -7.87
C GLU A 60 -3.76 12.94 -7.01
N GLN A 61 -4.77 12.67 -6.18
CA GLN A 61 -4.85 11.44 -5.39
C GLN A 61 -4.88 10.20 -6.27
N ARG A 62 -5.66 10.21 -7.37
CA ARG A 62 -5.70 9.09 -8.33
C ARG A 62 -4.36 8.85 -9.00
N ALA A 63 -3.56 9.90 -9.23
CA ALA A 63 -2.22 9.76 -9.79
C ALA A 63 -1.27 9.08 -8.79
N VAL A 64 -1.33 9.44 -7.51
CA VAL A 64 -0.56 8.78 -6.43
C VAL A 64 -0.96 7.33 -6.26
N LEU A 65 -2.25 7.02 -6.39
CA LEU A 65 -2.76 5.65 -6.22
C LEU A 65 -2.57 4.76 -7.45
N ALA A 66 -1.94 5.23 -8.54
CA ALA A 66 -2.03 4.59 -9.84
C ALA A 66 -1.35 3.20 -9.93
N ASP A 67 -0.32 2.97 -9.13
CA ASP A 67 0.54 1.77 -9.18
C ASP A 67 0.32 0.82 -7.98
N ASP A 68 -0.79 0.96 -7.27
CA ASP A 68 -1.12 0.17 -6.07
C ASP A 68 -0.09 0.33 -4.93
N ARG A 69 0.67 1.43 -4.93
CA ARG A 69 1.60 1.79 -3.86
C ARG A 69 1.47 3.28 -3.55
N VAL A 70 1.74 3.65 -2.30
CA VAL A 70 1.99 5.05 -1.94
C VAL A 70 3.40 5.12 -1.38
N THR A 71 4.30 5.77 -2.08
CA THR A 71 5.66 5.99 -1.60
C THR A 71 5.74 7.11 -0.56
N THR A 72 6.82 7.16 0.21
CA THR A 72 7.07 8.26 1.15
C THR A 72 7.14 9.60 0.41
N ASP A 73 7.83 9.67 -0.73
CA ASP A 73 7.92 10.90 -1.53
C ASP A 73 6.56 11.36 -2.05
N GLU A 74 5.68 10.44 -2.45
CA GLU A 74 4.31 10.76 -2.83
C GLU A 74 3.50 11.29 -1.66
N PHE A 75 3.58 10.62 -0.52
CA PHE A 75 2.86 11.03 0.67
C PHE A 75 3.34 12.39 1.18
N ASP A 76 4.65 12.65 1.17
CA ASP A 76 5.23 13.94 1.56
C ASP A 76 4.79 15.09 0.65
N ARG A 77 4.61 14.83 -0.66
CA ARG A 77 4.03 15.82 -1.58
C ARG A 77 2.58 16.15 -1.20
N LEU A 78 1.77 15.15 -0.87
CA LEU A 78 0.39 15.34 -0.43
C LEU A 78 0.33 16.08 0.92
N LYS A 79 1.22 15.78 1.87
CA LYS A 79 1.37 16.53 3.14
C LYS A 79 1.71 17.99 2.88
N ALA A 80 2.63 18.26 1.97
CA ALA A 80 2.98 19.64 1.62
C ALA A 80 1.79 20.40 1.00
N GLU A 81 0.95 19.73 0.21
CA GLU A 81 -0.30 20.30 -0.32
C GLU A 81 -1.34 20.54 0.78
N PHE A 82 -1.46 19.62 1.73
CA PHE A 82 -2.32 19.77 2.90
C PHE A 82 -1.94 21.01 3.72
N VAL A 83 -0.65 21.14 4.08
CA VAL A 83 -0.14 22.31 4.83
C VAL A 83 -0.43 23.61 4.08
N ARG A 84 -0.16 23.63 2.77
CA ARG A 84 -0.46 24.81 1.93
C ARG A 84 -1.95 25.14 1.87
N CYS A 85 -2.83 24.14 1.91
CA CYS A 85 -4.24 24.44 2.06
C CYS A 85 -4.49 25.21 3.35
N VAL A 86 -4.11 24.60 4.47
CA VAL A 86 -4.57 25.08 5.78
C VAL A 86 -4.01 26.48 6.04
N ASP A 87 -2.79 26.74 5.59
CA ASP A 87 -2.18 28.08 5.54
C ASP A 87 -3.00 29.08 4.71
N ALA A 88 -3.46 28.68 3.52
CA ALA A 88 -4.34 29.52 2.70
C ALA A 88 -5.72 29.78 3.32
N ALA A 89 -6.16 28.94 4.27
CA ALA A 89 -7.36 29.16 5.08
C ALA A 89 -7.10 30.06 6.31
N GLY A 90 -5.86 30.47 6.55
CA GLY A 90 -5.46 31.36 7.65
C GLY A 90 -4.99 30.65 8.92
N TYR A 91 -4.83 29.32 8.88
CA TYR A 91 -4.41 28.51 10.02
C TYR A 91 -3.07 27.82 9.75
N ARG A 92 -2.41 27.30 10.77
CA ARG A 92 -1.10 26.65 10.60
C ARG A 92 -1.14 25.21 11.06
N VAL A 93 -0.61 24.32 10.22
CA VAL A 93 -0.32 22.92 10.53
C VAL A 93 1.18 22.73 10.62
N GLU A 94 1.65 22.15 11.73
CA GLU A 94 3.04 21.73 11.90
C GLU A 94 3.07 20.23 12.21
N TYR A 95 3.70 19.45 11.33
CA TYR A 95 3.88 18.02 11.57
C TYR A 95 4.92 17.80 12.66
N VAL A 96 4.53 17.06 13.69
CA VAL A 96 5.44 16.54 14.73
C VAL A 96 6.14 15.30 14.20
N ASP A 97 5.44 14.48 13.41
CA ASP A 97 6.00 13.35 12.66
C ASP A 97 5.16 12.99 11.41
N ASP A 98 5.23 11.74 10.94
CA ASP A 98 4.50 11.27 9.76
C ASP A 98 2.97 11.32 9.92
N GLU A 99 2.46 11.19 11.14
CA GLU A 99 1.04 10.96 11.43
C GLU A 99 0.45 11.97 12.42
N GLN A 100 1.30 12.64 13.20
CA GLN A 100 0.91 13.64 14.18
C GLN A 100 1.25 15.05 13.69
N PHE A 101 0.31 15.96 13.91
CA PHE A 101 0.51 17.37 13.64
C PHE A 101 -0.20 18.21 14.69
N THR A 102 0.23 19.46 14.83
CA THR A 102 -0.45 20.48 15.63
C THR A 102 -1.18 21.43 14.69
N LEU A 103 -2.40 21.81 15.07
CA LEU A 103 -3.17 22.88 14.43
C LEU A 103 -3.10 24.12 15.31
N SER A 104 -2.82 25.27 14.72
CA SER A 104 -2.67 26.55 15.42
C SER A 104 -3.11 27.74 14.57
N GLY A 105 -3.06 28.94 15.13
CA GLY A 105 -3.42 30.18 14.44
C GLY A 105 -4.86 30.64 14.64
N PHE A 106 -5.65 29.94 15.46
CA PHE A 106 -6.99 30.36 15.87
C PHE A 106 -6.98 31.13 17.19
N THR A 107 -7.93 32.05 17.38
CA THR A 107 -7.93 32.99 18.53
C THR A 107 -8.90 32.63 19.66
N ASP A 108 -9.93 31.84 19.37
CA ASP A 108 -10.96 31.41 20.33
C ASP A 108 -11.61 30.10 19.85
N ASP A 109 -12.54 29.55 20.63
CA ASP A 109 -13.20 28.27 20.33
C ASP A 109 -14.02 28.31 19.03
N ALA A 110 -14.64 29.45 18.71
CA ALA A 110 -15.45 29.58 17.50
C ALA A 110 -14.58 29.62 16.25
N ASP A 111 -13.40 30.25 16.33
CA ASP A 111 -12.38 30.21 15.28
C ASP A 111 -11.67 28.86 15.22
N GLY A 112 -11.45 28.19 16.36
CA GLY A 112 -10.95 26.82 16.42
C GLY A 112 -11.85 25.85 15.67
N ALA A 113 -13.17 25.95 15.82
CA ALA A 113 -14.12 25.15 15.07
C ALA A 113 -14.03 25.37 13.54
N LYS A 114 -13.70 26.59 13.09
CA LYS A 114 -13.45 26.88 11.67
C LYS A 114 -12.11 26.32 11.20
N ALA A 115 -11.09 26.36 12.05
CA ALA A 115 -9.79 25.76 11.78
C ALA A 115 -9.92 24.24 11.55
N GLU A 116 -10.69 23.56 12.40
CA GLU A 116 -10.98 22.13 12.30
C GLU A 116 -11.78 21.79 11.02
N ASP A 117 -12.75 22.62 10.64
CA ASP A 117 -13.49 22.46 9.38
C ASP A 117 -12.58 22.66 8.16
N ALA A 118 -11.75 23.71 8.14
CA ALA A 118 -10.78 23.95 7.09
C ALA A 118 -9.77 22.79 6.97
N MET A 119 -9.27 22.31 8.11
CA MET A 119 -8.39 21.14 8.18
C MET A 119 -9.08 19.89 7.58
N THR A 120 -10.32 19.62 7.98
CA THR A 120 -11.09 18.46 7.48
C THR A 120 -11.28 18.50 5.97
N GLN A 121 -11.72 19.65 5.44
CA GLN A 121 -11.90 19.84 4.00
C GLN A 121 -10.57 19.69 3.24
N CYS A 122 -9.47 20.14 3.85
CA CYS A 122 -8.17 20.09 3.21
C CYS A 122 -7.53 18.73 3.24
N ARG A 123 -7.69 18.01 4.33
CA ARG A 123 -7.33 16.60 4.41
C ARG A 123 -8.07 15.78 3.36
N ALA A 124 -9.38 16.00 3.19
CA ALA A 124 -10.17 15.30 2.17
C ALA A 124 -9.68 15.60 0.74
N ARG A 125 -9.38 16.85 0.42
CA ARG A 125 -8.99 17.26 -0.95
C ARG A 125 -7.54 16.95 -1.32
N THR A 126 -6.63 16.81 -0.35
CA THR A 126 -5.20 16.56 -0.60
C THR A 126 -4.83 15.12 -0.23
N LEU A 127 -4.86 14.79 1.06
CA LEU A 127 -4.44 13.48 1.57
C LEU A 127 -5.40 12.36 1.14
N GLY A 128 -6.69 12.56 1.40
CA GLY A 128 -7.78 11.66 1.03
C GLY A 128 -7.49 10.18 1.34
N PRO A 129 -7.90 9.25 0.46
CA PRO A 129 -7.69 7.81 0.71
C PRO A 129 -6.21 7.38 0.65
N ALA A 130 -5.32 8.19 0.06
CA ALA A 130 -3.90 7.86 -0.03
C ALA A 130 -3.23 7.82 1.36
N GLU A 131 -3.67 8.65 2.31
CA GLU A 131 -3.17 8.60 3.67
C GLU A 131 -3.52 7.29 4.37
N THR A 132 -4.78 6.87 4.32
CA THR A 132 -5.21 5.61 4.94
C THR A 132 -4.49 4.42 4.33
N LEU A 133 -4.32 4.39 3.01
CA LEU A 133 -3.59 3.31 2.34
C LEU A 133 -2.10 3.33 2.69
N TYR A 134 -1.47 4.50 2.72
CA TYR A 134 -0.08 4.65 3.11
C TYR A 134 0.18 4.11 4.52
N THR A 135 -0.61 4.53 5.51
CA THR A 135 -0.44 4.10 6.91
C THR A 135 -0.79 2.63 7.09
N SER A 136 -1.90 2.17 6.52
CA SER A 136 -2.37 0.79 6.69
C SER A 136 -1.45 -0.23 6.04
N VAL A 137 -0.92 0.05 4.84
CA VAL A 137 0.03 -0.84 4.16
C VAL A 137 1.37 -0.90 4.91
N ARG A 138 1.85 0.23 5.46
CA ARG A 138 3.08 0.24 6.27
C ARG A 138 2.92 -0.52 7.57
N GLN A 139 1.78 -0.37 8.24
CA GLN A 139 1.48 -1.04 9.51
C GLN A 139 1.20 -2.53 9.33
N ASN A 140 0.47 -2.91 8.27
CA ASN A 140 0.01 -4.26 8.03
C ASN A 140 0.19 -4.66 6.55
N PRO A 141 1.44 -4.80 6.07
CA PRO A 141 1.70 -5.09 4.66
C PRO A 141 1.12 -6.44 4.21
N GLY A 142 1.03 -7.41 5.12
CA GLY A 142 0.43 -8.72 4.86
C GLY A 142 -1.10 -8.76 4.97
N ARG A 143 -1.76 -7.66 5.35
CA ARG A 143 -3.19 -7.58 5.67
C ARG A 143 -3.65 -8.74 6.58
N VAL A 144 -2.85 -9.04 7.60
CA VAL A 144 -3.21 -10.04 8.61
C VAL A 144 -4.42 -9.54 9.41
N ASP A 145 -5.15 -10.46 10.03
CA ASP A 145 -6.27 -10.08 10.88
C ASP A 145 -5.83 -9.27 12.11
N ALA A 146 -6.81 -8.67 12.80
CA ALA A 146 -6.53 -7.80 13.94
C ALA A 146 -5.79 -8.51 15.08
N GLN A 147 -6.05 -9.81 15.31
CA GLN A 147 -5.35 -10.54 16.37
C GLN A 147 -3.89 -10.77 15.99
N ALA A 148 -3.65 -11.21 14.76
CA ALA A 148 -2.30 -11.40 14.25
C ALA A 148 -1.52 -10.07 14.20
N LEU A 149 -2.17 -8.95 13.88
CA LEU A 149 -1.54 -7.63 13.93
C LEU A 149 -1.13 -7.25 15.36
N ASP A 150 -2.00 -7.49 16.34
CA ASP A 150 -1.67 -7.24 17.75
C ASP A 150 -0.53 -8.13 18.23
N ASP A 151 -0.47 -9.39 17.79
CA ASP A 151 0.66 -10.29 18.09
C ASP A 151 1.97 -9.78 17.46
N LEU A 152 1.91 -9.19 16.26
CA LEU A 152 3.07 -8.56 15.63
C LEU A 152 3.55 -7.33 16.41
N ILE A 153 2.63 -6.47 16.87
CA ILE A 153 2.93 -5.28 17.68
C ILE A 153 3.53 -5.70 19.03
N ALA A 154 2.87 -6.61 19.74
CA ALA A 154 3.34 -7.12 21.03
C ALA A 154 4.73 -7.77 20.91
N GLY A 155 4.91 -8.61 19.89
CA GLY A 155 6.20 -9.22 19.59
C GLY A 155 7.28 -8.19 19.26
N CYS A 156 6.95 -7.10 18.56
CA CYS A 156 7.89 -6.00 18.33
C CYS A 156 8.30 -5.33 19.65
N MET A 157 7.35 -5.05 20.54
CA MET A 157 7.62 -4.43 21.82
C MET A 157 8.54 -5.30 22.68
N VAL A 158 8.32 -6.62 22.71
CA VAL A 158 9.22 -7.58 23.38
C VAL A 158 10.61 -7.58 22.75
N ARG A 159 10.71 -7.68 21.42
CA ARG A 159 12.01 -7.68 20.71
C ARG A 159 12.81 -6.38 20.88
N SER A 160 12.13 -5.24 21.01
CA SER A 160 12.76 -3.94 21.25
C SER A 160 13.18 -3.72 22.71
N GLY A 161 12.86 -4.67 23.61
CA GLY A 161 13.12 -4.56 25.04
C GLY A 161 12.28 -3.49 25.73
N LEU A 162 11.15 -3.08 25.15
CA LEU A 162 10.21 -2.16 25.79
C LEU A 162 9.47 -2.84 26.94
N VAL A 163 9.14 -4.12 26.76
CA VAL A 163 8.48 -4.98 27.74
C VAL A 163 9.15 -6.35 27.77
N ALA A 164 9.09 -7.05 28.90
CA ALA A 164 9.72 -8.37 29.05
C ALA A 164 8.90 -9.51 28.41
N ASP A 165 7.57 -9.43 28.54
CA ASP A 165 6.62 -10.40 28.01
C ASP A 165 5.31 -9.68 27.68
N LEU A 166 4.80 -9.91 26.47
CA LEU A 166 3.55 -9.35 25.96
C LEU A 166 3.10 -10.15 24.74
N ASP A 167 1.87 -10.64 24.75
CA ASP A 167 1.17 -11.18 23.57
C ASP A 167 0.12 -10.19 23.05
N GLY A 168 -0.48 -10.45 21.89
CA GLY A 168 -1.45 -9.54 21.28
C GLY A 168 -2.73 -9.35 22.10
N SER A 169 -3.19 -10.39 22.81
CA SER A 169 -4.37 -10.27 23.68
C SER A 169 -4.10 -9.36 24.88
N GLN A 170 -2.91 -9.49 25.47
CA GLN A 170 -2.45 -8.64 26.56
C GLN A 170 -2.20 -7.21 26.09
N PHE A 171 -1.62 -7.03 24.90
CA PHE A 171 -1.46 -5.72 24.28
C PHE A 171 -2.81 -5.03 24.14
N ARG A 172 -3.79 -5.69 23.51
CA ARG A 172 -5.15 -5.15 23.32
C ARG A 172 -5.81 -4.78 24.64
N ALA A 173 -5.71 -5.64 25.65
CA ALA A 173 -6.30 -5.39 26.98
C ALA A 173 -5.66 -4.21 27.71
N ARG A 174 -4.40 -3.89 27.41
CA ARG A 174 -3.64 -2.80 28.06
C ARG A 174 -3.51 -1.56 27.19
N PHE A 175 -4.04 -1.55 25.97
CA PHE A 175 -3.86 -0.44 25.04
C PHE A 175 -4.36 0.91 25.60
N GLU A 176 -5.53 0.90 26.26
CA GLU A 176 -6.10 2.11 26.89
C GLU A 176 -5.40 2.50 28.20
N HIS A 177 -4.76 1.54 28.86
CA HIS A 177 -4.09 1.70 30.16
C HIS A 177 -2.72 1.00 30.14
N PRO A 178 -1.75 1.53 29.38
CA PRO A 178 -0.50 0.84 29.12
C PRO A 178 0.35 0.74 30.38
N THR A 179 1.08 -0.37 30.51
CA THR A 179 2.11 -0.55 31.55
C THR A 179 3.51 -0.13 31.06
N TRP A 180 3.58 0.45 29.87
CA TRP A 180 4.76 1.02 29.23
C TRP A 180 4.55 2.52 29.03
N ASP A 181 5.63 3.24 28.78
CA ASP A 181 5.55 4.67 28.44
C ASP A 181 5.00 4.82 27.00
N PRO A 182 3.83 5.45 26.80
CA PRO A 182 3.26 5.67 25.47
C PRO A 182 4.10 6.64 24.63
N ASP A 183 4.96 7.46 25.25
CA ASP A 183 5.84 8.39 24.55
C ASP A 183 7.20 7.75 24.19
N ASP A 184 7.45 6.49 24.56
CA ASP A 184 8.68 5.79 24.18
C ASP A 184 8.74 5.62 22.65
N PRO A 185 9.82 6.07 21.98
CA PRO A 185 9.93 5.98 20.52
C PRO A 185 9.87 4.54 19.99
N ARG A 186 10.23 3.54 20.81
CA ARG A 186 10.12 2.12 20.47
C ARG A 186 8.66 1.70 20.36
N TYR A 187 7.78 2.21 21.23
CA TYR A 187 6.35 1.94 21.18
C TYR A 187 5.76 2.45 19.86
N THR A 188 6.02 3.72 19.53
CA THR A 188 5.56 4.35 18.28
C THR A 188 6.09 3.61 17.05
N THR A 189 7.35 3.17 17.08
CA THR A 189 7.94 2.36 15.99
C THR A 189 7.21 1.03 15.82
N CYS A 190 6.88 0.35 16.92
CA CYS A 190 6.15 -0.92 16.87
C CYS A 190 4.70 -0.76 16.42
N LEU A 191 4.03 0.37 16.71
CA LEU A 191 2.70 0.64 16.17
C LEU A 191 2.74 0.89 14.66
N ARG A 192 3.76 1.60 14.17
CA ARG A 192 3.88 1.99 12.75
C ARG A 192 4.37 0.87 11.85
N THR A 193 5.30 0.06 12.35
CA THR A 193 6.00 -0.97 11.58
C THR A 193 6.25 -2.22 12.44
N PRO A 194 5.19 -2.90 12.91
CA PRO A 194 5.34 -4.04 13.83
C PRO A 194 6.13 -5.22 13.23
N GLY A 195 6.06 -5.39 11.91
CA GLY A 195 6.85 -6.36 11.15
C GLY A 195 8.30 -5.94 10.84
N GLY A 196 8.70 -4.71 11.20
CA GLY A 196 9.92 -4.06 10.74
C GLY A 196 9.69 -3.18 9.50
N ALA A 197 10.72 -2.45 9.07
CA ALA A 197 10.63 -1.59 7.89
C ALA A 197 10.25 -2.40 6.64
N PRO A 198 9.28 -1.95 5.84
CA PRO A 198 9.00 -2.59 4.55
C PRO A 198 10.27 -2.53 3.70
N THR A 199 10.67 -3.67 3.14
CA THR A 199 11.73 -3.71 2.12
C THR A 199 11.33 -2.79 0.96
N PRO A 200 12.23 -1.90 0.49
CA PRO A 200 11.93 -0.91 -0.54
C PRO A 200 11.41 -1.53 -1.86
#